data_AF-A0A3C1PSK3-F1
#
_entry.id   AF-A0A3C1PSK3-F1
#
_cell.length_a   1.000
_cell.length_b   1.000
_cell.length_c   1.000
_cell.angle_alpha   90.00
_cell.angle_beta   90.00
_cell.angle_gamma   90.00
#
_symmetry.space_group_name_H-M   'P 1'
#
loop_
_entity.id
_entity.type
_entity.pdbx_description
1 polymer ?
#
loop_
_entity_poly.entity_id
_entity_poly.type
_entity_poly.pdbx_seq_one_letter_code
_entity_poly.pdbx_strand_id
1 'polypeptide(L)'
;SFGKGSVQTILALENEYALKLTTALYYTPSGRSIQAKGIQPTIQVSGGKAHIESDTQVRETDLPKHLENAGDAGITGDRVVNRLNQDNQLLHAYNLLRGTQLLTRSDEPRSLISP
;
A
#
# COMPACT_ATOMS: atom_id res chain seq x y z
N SER A 1 -0.94 -7.57 -15.96
CA SER A 1 0.42 -7.30 -16.48
C SER A 1 1.36 -7.00 -15.33
N PHE A 2 2.68 -6.89 -15.57
CA PHE A 2 3.70 -6.71 -14.53
C PHE A 2 3.50 -5.47 -13.63
N GLY A 3 3.09 -4.32 -14.20
CA GLY A 3 2.78 -3.12 -13.40
C GLY A 3 3.91 -2.10 -13.22
N LYS A 4 4.89 -2.07 -14.12
CA LYS A 4 5.86 -0.96 -14.17
C LYS A 4 5.25 0.24 -14.88
N GLY A 5 5.13 1.35 -14.16
CA GLY A 5 4.59 2.62 -14.64
C GLY A 5 5.50 3.81 -14.39
N SER A 6 6.77 3.60 -14.07
CA SER A 6 7.73 4.67 -13.76
C SER A 6 8.79 4.84 -14.85
N VAL A 7 9.23 6.08 -15.06
CA VAL A 7 10.35 6.44 -15.93
C VAL A 7 11.57 6.76 -15.08
N GLN A 8 12.72 6.22 -15.44
CA GLN A 8 13.99 6.46 -14.74
C GLN A 8 14.97 7.15 -15.69
N THR A 9 15.61 8.21 -15.20
CA THR A 9 16.69 8.95 -15.88
C THR A 9 18.01 8.67 -15.18
N ILE A 10 19.08 8.53 -15.96
CA ILE A 10 20.44 8.37 -15.44
C ILE A 10 21.13 9.74 -15.51
N LEU A 11 21.57 10.23 -14.36
CA LEU A 11 22.36 11.45 -14.23
C LEU A 11 23.81 11.05 -13.96
N ALA A 12 24.71 11.36 -14.89
CA ALA A 12 26.13 11.11 -14.70
C ALA A 12 26.70 12.08 -13.64
N LEU A 13 27.57 11.56 -12.79
CA LEU A 13 28.34 12.32 -11.80
C LEU A 13 29.83 12.23 -12.17
N GLU A 14 30.68 13.01 -11.50
CA GLU A 14 32.12 12.88 -11.62
C GLU A 14 32.60 11.49 -11.15
N ASN A 15 33.78 11.07 -11.59
CA ASN A 15 34.48 9.85 -11.15
C ASN A 15 33.71 8.54 -11.41
N GLU A 16 33.12 8.37 -12.59
CA GLU A 16 32.42 7.13 -13.03
C GLU A 16 31.17 6.76 -12.18
N TYR A 17 30.64 7.70 -11.39
CA TYR A 17 29.40 7.50 -10.65
C TYR A 17 28.18 7.97 -11.46
N ALA A 18 27.02 7.39 -11.17
CA ALA A 18 25.76 7.83 -11.76
C ALA A 18 24.60 7.65 -10.79
N LEU A 19 23.64 8.58 -10.86
CA LEU A 19 22.40 8.54 -10.10
C LEU A 19 21.27 8.10 -11.03
N LYS A 20 20.56 7.03 -10.66
CA LYS A 20 19.34 6.62 -11.34
C LYS A 20 18.12 7.12 -10.57
N LEU A 21 17.38 8.06 -11.16
CA LEU A 21 16.26 8.73 -10.51
C LEU A 21 14.96 8.48 -11.26
N THR A 22 13.89 8.19 -10.52
CA THR A 22 12.54 8.16 -11.09
C THR A 22 12.04 9.58 -11.29
N THR A 23 11.76 9.97 -12.53
CA THR A 23 11.42 11.35 -12.90
C THR A 23 9.96 11.53 -13.29
N ALA A 24 9.27 10.44 -13.65
CA ALA A 24 7.87 10.51 -14.05
C ALA A 24 7.12 9.19 -13.78
N LEU A 25 5.80 9.29 -13.78
CA LEU A 25 4.85 8.17 -13.72
C LEU A 25 3.93 8.21 -14.95
N TYR A 26 3.61 7.04 -15.48
CA TYR A 26 2.64 6.85 -16.55
C TYR A 26 1.23 6.69 -15.98
N TYR A 27 0.31 7.44 -16.58
CA TYR A 27 -1.11 7.39 -16.28
C TYR A 27 -1.90 6.97 -17.52
N THR A 28 -2.94 6.20 -17.28
CA THR A 28 -3.97 5.92 -18.30
C THR A 28 -4.74 7.21 -18.63
N PRO A 29 -5.46 7.28 -19.78
CA PRO A 29 -6.27 8.44 -20.13
C PRO A 29 -7.32 8.83 -19.07
N SER A 30 -7.77 7.86 -18.27
CA SER A 30 -8.69 8.09 -17.15
C SER A 30 -8.00 8.59 -15.87
N GLY A 31 -6.71 8.96 -15.93
CA GLY A 31 -5.95 9.46 -14.78
C GLY A 31 -5.51 8.40 -13.77
N ARG A 32 -5.63 7.10 -14.07
CA ARG A 32 -5.18 6.03 -13.17
C ARG A 32 -3.71 5.69 -13.41
N SER A 33 -2.90 5.66 -12.35
CA SER A 33 -1.50 5.18 -12.38
C SER A 33 -1.44 3.67 -12.61
N ILE A 34 -0.48 3.24 -13.42
CA ILE A 34 -0.23 1.82 -13.72
C ILE A 34 0.91 1.23 -12.90
N GLN A 35 1.70 2.06 -12.21
CA GLN A 35 2.76 1.62 -11.29
C GLN A 35 2.15 0.74 -10.18
N ALA A 36 2.79 -0.35 -9.76
CA ALA A 36 2.32 -1.30 -8.72
C ALA A 36 0.91 -1.91 -8.92
N LYS A 37 0.21 -1.65 -10.04
CA LYS A 37 -1.15 -2.13 -10.34
C LYS A 37 -1.23 -2.82 -11.69
N GLY A 38 -0.50 -2.31 -12.67
CA GLY A 38 -0.55 -2.78 -14.05
C GLY A 38 -1.87 -2.50 -14.76
N ILE A 39 -2.01 -3.20 -15.88
CA ILE A 39 -3.21 -3.20 -16.72
C ILE A 39 -3.87 -4.57 -16.57
N GLN A 40 -5.15 -4.53 -16.22
CA GLN A 40 -6.02 -5.69 -16.21
C GLN A 40 -6.66 -5.82 -17.60
N PRO A 41 -6.56 -6.98 -18.25
CA PRO A 41 -7.25 -7.20 -19.52
C PRO A 41 -8.76 -7.30 -19.28
N THR A 42 -9.55 -6.75 -20.21
CA THR A 42 -11.02 -6.85 -20.15
C THR A 42 -11.51 -8.28 -20.37
N ILE A 43 -10.80 -9.04 -21.22
CA ILE A 43 -11.08 -10.43 -21.51
C ILE A 43 -9.78 -11.19 -21.29
N GLN A 44 -9.77 -12.10 -20.33
CA GLN A 44 -8.65 -12.98 -20.07
C GLN A 44 -8.84 -14.25 -20.89
N VAL A 45 -7.88 -14.55 -21.77
CA VAL A 45 -7.90 -15.76 -22.60
C VAL A 45 -6.83 -16.70 -22.06
N SER A 46 -7.24 -17.85 -21.56
CA SER A 46 -6.33 -18.92 -21.14
C SER A 46 -5.82 -19.68 -22.36
N GLY A 47 -4.50 -19.84 -22.45
CA GLY A 47 -3.87 -20.55 -23.56
C GLY A 47 -3.94 -22.06 -23.37
N GLY A 48 -5.05 -22.70 -23.76
CA GLY A 48 -5.14 -24.15 -24.02
C GLY A 48 -4.98 -25.10 -22.82
N LYS A 49 -5.93 -26.05 -22.72
CA LYS A 49 -6.14 -27.05 -21.64
C LYS A 49 -6.09 -26.47 -20.23
N ALA A 50 -7.30 -26.27 -19.70
CA ALA A 50 -7.62 -25.92 -18.32
C ALA A 50 -6.74 -26.64 -17.29
N HIS A 51 -5.61 -26.01 -16.98
CA HIS A 51 -4.97 -26.15 -15.68
C HIS A 51 -5.54 -25.02 -14.84
N ILE A 52 -5.80 -25.29 -13.57
CA ILE A 52 -6.19 -24.23 -12.62
C ILE A 52 -5.05 -23.21 -12.64
N GLU A 53 -5.27 -22.08 -13.30
CA GLU A 53 -4.26 -21.04 -13.48
C GLU A 53 -4.08 -20.35 -12.13
N SER A 54 -3.17 -20.85 -11.30
CA SER A 54 -2.56 -20.03 -10.28
C SER A 54 -1.79 -18.93 -11.02
N ASP A 55 -2.28 -17.69 -10.96
CA ASP A 55 -1.59 -16.50 -11.48
C ASP A 55 -0.24 -16.37 -10.75
N THR A 56 0.76 -17.06 -11.27
CA THR A 56 2.11 -17.17 -10.69
C THR A 56 3.01 -16.06 -11.26
N GLN A 57 2.42 -15.10 -11.96
CA GLN A 57 3.17 -14.05 -12.63
C GLN A 57 3.64 -13.03 -11.59
N VAL A 58 4.95 -12.91 -11.43
CA VAL A 58 5.58 -11.91 -10.56
C VAL A 58 5.14 -10.52 -10.99
N ARG A 59 4.68 -9.71 -10.03
CA ARG A 59 4.29 -8.31 -10.24
C ARG A 59 5.34 -7.37 -9.67
N GLU A 60 5.27 -6.10 -10.08
CA GLU A 60 6.17 -5.07 -9.58
C GLU A 60 6.05 -4.88 -8.06
N THR A 61 4.84 -4.98 -7.52
CA THR A 61 4.54 -4.88 -6.08
C THR A 61 5.17 -5.99 -5.24
N ASP A 62 5.43 -7.15 -5.84
CA ASP A 62 6.02 -8.31 -5.15
C ASP A 62 7.54 -8.15 -4.99
N LEU A 63 8.15 -7.18 -5.69
CA LEU A 63 9.59 -6.95 -5.62
C LEU A 63 9.99 -6.15 -4.39
N PRO A 64 11.17 -6.45 -3.81
CA PRO A 64 11.73 -5.63 -2.76
C PRO A 64 12.05 -4.23 -3.31
N LYS A 65 11.72 -3.20 -2.52
CA LYS A 65 11.91 -1.78 -2.88
C LYS A 65 11.12 -1.31 -4.12
N HIS A 66 9.95 -1.92 -4.38
CA HIS A 66 9.01 -1.39 -5.36
C HIS A 66 8.53 0.02 -4.96
N LEU A 67 8.06 0.80 -5.95
CA LEU A 67 7.53 2.14 -5.67
C LEU A 67 6.02 2.06 -5.45
N GLU A 68 5.56 2.45 -4.26
CA GLU A 68 4.13 2.58 -3.94
C GLU A 68 3.51 3.78 -4.70
N ASN A 69 2.23 3.68 -5.06
CA ASN A 69 1.51 4.80 -5.67
C ASN A 69 1.16 5.86 -4.62
N ALA A 70 1.48 7.12 -4.91
CA ALA A 70 1.20 8.27 -4.03
C ALA A 70 -0.29 8.46 -3.67
N GLY A 71 -1.22 7.90 -4.46
CA GLY A 71 -2.66 7.95 -4.22
C GLY A 71 -3.27 6.69 -3.58
N ASP A 72 -2.47 5.66 -3.29
CA ASP A 72 -2.95 4.36 -2.79
C ASP A 72 -2.65 4.15 -1.30
N ALA A 73 -2.30 5.22 -0.58
CA ALA A 73 -2.23 5.26 0.88
C ALA A 73 -3.63 5.20 1.52
N GLY A 74 -4.49 4.30 1.04
CA GLY A 74 -5.60 3.80 1.82
C GLY A 74 -5.03 2.98 2.96
N ILE A 75 -5.33 3.38 4.19
CA ILE A 75 -4.99 2.63 5.40
C ILE A 75 -5.65 1.25 5.29
N THR A 76 -4.96 0.27 4.72
CA THR A 76 -5.41 -1.12 4.75
C THR A 76 -5.30 -1.57 6.20
N GLY A 77 -6.43 -1.89 6.84
CA GLY A 77 -6.46 -2.30 8.26
C GLY A 77 -5.41 -3.36 8.59
N ASP A 78 -5.15 -4.28 7.68
CA ASP A 78 -4.11 -5.31 7.80
C ASP A 78 -2.69 -4.77 7.95
N ARG A 79 -2.32 -3.66 7.28
CA ARG A 79 -0.99 -3.04 7.43
C ARG A 79 -0.84 -2.35 8.78
N VAL A 80 -1.93 -1.86 9.35
CA VAL A 80 -1.94 -1.30 10.71
C VAL A 80 -1.86 -2.43 11.73
N VAL A 81 -2.66 -3.48 11.59
CA VAL A 81 -2.65 -4.64 12.49
C VAL A 81 -1.29 -5.34 12.48
N ASN A 82 -0.69 -5.55 11.30
CA ASN A 82 0.64 -6.13 11.19
C ASN A 82 1.72 -5.24 11.82
N ARG A 83 1.65 -3.92 11.65
CA ARG A 83 2.58 -2.99 12.33
C ARG A 83 2.37 -2.91 13.83
N LEU A 84 1.13 -2.99 14.32
CA LEU A 84 0.83 -3.06 15.76
C LEU A 84 1.42 -4.33 16.40
N ASN A 85 1.46 -5.45 15.67
CA ASN A 85 2.05 -6.70 16.15
C ASN A 85 3.59 -6.71 16.08
N GLN A 86 4.18 -5.92 15.19
CA GLN A 86 5.64 -5.90 14.96
C GLN A 86 6.36 -4.78 15.73
N ASP A 87 5.66 -3.68 16.06
CA ASP A 87 6.25 -2.51 16.69
C ASP A 87 5.68 -2.28 18.11
N ASN A 88 6.53 -2.49 19.11
CA ASN A 88 6.20 -2.26 20.51
C ASN A 88 5.78 -0.79 20.77
N GLN A 89 6.37 0.18 20.06
CA GLN A 89 6.06 1.60 20.27
C GLN A 89 4.63 1.92 19.82
N LEU A 90 4.20 1.38 18.67
CA LEU A 90 2.84 1.56 18.16
C LEU A 90 1.80 0.83 19.02
N LEU A 91 2.13 -0.36 19.52
CA LEU A 91 1.25 -1.11 20.43
C LEU A 91 0.99 -0.34 21.72
N HIS A 92 2.04 0.23 22.33
CA HIS A 92 1.89 1.06 23.53
C HIS A 92 1.04 2.31 23.27
N ALA A 93 1.27 3.01 22.15
CA ALA A 93 0.47 4.17 21.77
C ALA A 93 -1.01 3.83 21.58
N TYR A 94 -1.32 2.69 20.95
CA TYR A 94 -2.69 2.20 20.79
C TYR A 94 -3.35 1.88 22.13
N ASN A 95 -2.64 1.18 23.03
CA ASN A 95 -3.17 0.84 24.35
C ASN A 95 -3.45 2.09 25.21
N LEU A 96 -2.56 3.09 25.15
CA LEU A 96 -2.78 4.37 25.80
C LEU A 96 -4.01 5.09 25.24
N LEU A 97 -4.12 5.21 23.91
CA LEU A 97 -5.26 5.87 23.26
C LEU A 97 -6.58 5.15 23.53
N ARG A 98 -6.59 3.82 23.51
CA ARG A 98 -7.79 3.03 23.82
C ARG A 98 -8.17 3.18 25.29
N GLY A 99 -7.18 3.20 26.18
CA GLY A 99 -7.38 3.45 27.61
C GLY A 99 -7.99 4.82 27.88
N THR A 100 -7.47 5.89 27.26
CA THR A 100 -8.02 7.24 27.42
C THR A 100 -9.44 7.33 26.87
N GLN A 101 -9.74 6.74 25.72
CA GLN A 101 -11.10 6.71 25.17
C GLN A 101 -12.12 5.97 26.07
N LEU A 102 -11.69 4.90 26.74
CA LEU A 102 -12.54 4.18 27.68
C LEU A 102 -12.80 5.01 28.94
N LEU A 103 -11.77 5.68 29.45
CA LEU A 103 -11.87 6.54 30.63
C LEU A 103 -12.76 7.76 30.35
N THR A 104 -12.55 8.46 29.24
CA THR A 104 -13.40 9.61 28.87
C THR A 104 -14.85 9.20 28.62
N ARG A 105 -15.09 8.01 28.07
CA ARG A 105 -16.45 7.49 27.89
C ARG A 105 -17.11 7.07 29.21
N SER A 106 -16.34 6.61 30.20
CA SER A 106 -16.87 6.28 31.53
C SER A 106 -17.13 7.51 32.41
N ASP A 107 -16.55 8.66 32.07
CA ASP A 107 -16.65 9.91 32.82
C ASP A 107 -17.84 10.78 32.37
N GLU A 108 -18.63 10.34 31.39
CA GLU A 108 -19.93 10.96 31.16
C GLU A 108 -20.82 10.66 32.38
N PRO A 109 -21.32 11.70 33.10
CA PRO A 109 -22.13 11.50 34.27
C PRO A 109 -23.37 10.73 33.83
N ARG A 110 -23.52 9.49 34.33
CA ARG A 110 -24.79 8.76 34.26
C ARG A 110 -25.82 9.66 34.94
N SER A 111 -26.60 10.39 34.14
CA SER A 111 -27.71 11.18 34.64
C SER A 111 -28.62 10.20 35.38
N LEU A 112 -28.64 10.33 36.70
CA LEU A 112 -29.55 9.61 37.58
C LEU A 112 -30.97 9.97 37.16
N ILE A 113 -31.61 9.06 36.41
CA ILE A 113 -33.04 9.10 36.17
C ILE A 113 -33.64 8.01 37.05
N SER A 114 -34.15 8.44 38.21
CA SER A 114 -35.30 7.86 38.90
C SER A 114 -36.44 8.91 38.77
N PRO A 115 -37.73 8.52 38.74
CA PRO A 115 -38.38 7.41 39.45
C PRO A 115 -38.81 6.22 38.58
#